data_AF-A0A401I6I3-F1
#
_entry.id   AF-A0A401I6I3-F1
#
_cell.length_a   1.000
_cell.length_b   1.000
_cell.length_c   1.000
_cell.angle_alpha   90.00
_cell.angle_beta   90.00
_cell.angle_gamma   90.00
#
_symmetry.space_group_name_H-M   'P 1'
#
loop_
_entity.id
_entity.type
_entity.pdbx_description
1 polymer ?
#
loop_
_entity_poly.entity_id
_entity_poly.type
_entity_poly.pdbx_seq_one_letter_code
_entity_poly.pdbx_strand_id
1 'polypeptide(L)'
;MVLIFVLAIVLFMMMELYFYYSFSHLTQKRAANYGHTIIEQTRQKIDSVFDDIIVSTNIVVSNKKVQAFTISEDNYKRNIEIGTDVVELMDDMRAFNSYVSGIIISDSKGRRVFSSAPASGEVFF
;
A
#
# COMPACT_ATOMS: atom_id res chain seq x y z
N MET A 1 51.44 39.49 -26.15
CA MET A 1 50.00 39.50 -26.48
C MET A 1 49.43 38.09 -26.62
N VAL A 2 49.86 37.27 -27.59
CA VAL A 2 49.31 35.92 -27.83
C VAL A 2 49.35 34.97 -26.62
N LEU A 3 50.43 34.98 -25.84
CA LEU A 3 50.57 34.13 -24.64
C LEU A 3 49.47 34.39 -23.59
N ILE A 4 49.09 35.65 -23.40
CA ILE A 4 48.07 36.05 -22.42
C ILE A 4 46.68 35.54 -22.87
N PHE A 5 46.40 35.59 -24.17
CA PHE A 5 45.16 35.04 -24.74
C PHE A 5 45.07 33.52 -24.55
N VAL A 6 46.16 32.80 -24.83
CA VAL A 6 46.19 31.33 -24.63
C VAL A 6 45.98 30.98 -23.16
N LEU A 7 46.62 31.71 -22.24
CA LEU A 7 46.49 31.47 -20.80
C LEU A 7 45.07 31.76 -20.29
N ALA A 8 44.43 32.81 -20.81
CA ALA A 8 43.03 33.10 -20.51
C ALA A 8 42.10 31.98 -21.00
N ILE A 9 42.29 31.46 -22.22
CA ILE A 9 41.50 30.35 -22.76
C ILE A 9 41.63 29.10 -21.89
N VAL A 10 42.85 28.76 -21.46
CA VAL A 10 43.09 27.60 -20.58
C VAL A 10 42.39 27.77 -19.23
N LEU A 11 42.43 28.97 -18.63
CA LEU A 11 41.74 29.24 -17.37
C LEU A 11 40.20 29.14 -17.52
N PHE A 12 39.64 29.68 -18.59
CA PHE A 12 38.21 29.56 -18.88
C PHE A 12 37.80 28.09 -19.08
N MET A 13 38.59 27.32 -19.83
CA MET A 13 38.31 25.91 -20.07
C MET A 13 38.39 25.07 -18.78
N MET A 14 39.38 25.32 -17.92
CA MET A 14 39.48 24.69 -16.60
C MET A 14 38.29 25.05 -15.70
N MET A 15 37.85 26.30 -15.73
CA MET A 15 36.69 26.76 -14.97
C MET A 15 35.40 26.06 -15.44
N GLU A 16 35.16 25.99 -16.75
CA GLU A 16 33.99 25.30 -17.31
C GLU A 16 33.99 23.80 -16.97
N LEU A 17 35.14 23.13 -17.09
CA LEU A 17 35.28 21.73 -16.70
C LEU A 17 34.98 21.53 -15.22
N TYR A 18 35.53 22.38 -14.35
CA TYR A 18 35.27 22.31 -12.91
C TYR A 18 33.77 22.48 -12.60
N PHE A 19 33.11 23.47 -13.21
CA PHE A 19 31.68 23.67 -13.02
C PHE A 19 30.85 22.49 -13.53
N TYR A 20 31.19 21.95 -14.70
CA TYR A 20 30.49 20.79 -15.27
C TYR A 20 30.58 19.58 -14.34
N TYR A 21 31.77 19.23 -13.87
CA TYR A 21 31.95 18.07 -12.98
C TYR A 21 31.30 18.30 -11.60
N SER A 22 31.46 19.50 -11.03
CA SER A 22 30.85 19.86 -9.74
C SER A 22 29.33 19.78 -9.81
N PHE A 23 28.73 20.33 -10.87
CA PHE A 23 27.28 20.30 -11.09
C PHE A 23 26.78 18.87 -11.35
N SER A 24 27.49 18.08 -12.17
CA SER A 24 27.15 16.68 -12.44
C SER A 24 27.18 15.85 -11.16
N HIS A 25 28.23 16.00 -10.34
CA HIS A 25 28.38 15.27 -9.08
C HIS A 25 27.27 15.65 -8.09
N LEU A 26 26.99 16.94 -7.91
CA LEU A 26 25.92 17.42 -7.05
C LEU A 26 24.54 16.93 -7.51
N THR A 27 24.29 16.95 -8.82
CA THR A 27 23.03 16.48 -9.41
C THR A 27 22.85 14.99 -9.19
N GLN A 28 23.88 14.18 -9.45
CA GLN A 28 23.83 12.74 -9.24
C GLN A 28 23.63 12.38 -7.77
N LYS A 29 24.33 13.06 -6.85
CA LYS A 29 24.18 12.84 -5.40
C LYS A 29 22.78 13.21 -4.92
N ARG A 30 22.21 14.32 -5.40
CA ARG A 30 20.83 14.72 -5.09
C ARG A 30 19.83 13.72 -5.64
N ALA A 31 19.98 13.28 -6.89
CA ALA A 31 19.10 12.28 -7.49
C ALA A 31 19.10 10.97 -6.70
N ALA A 32 20.27 10.49 -6.28
CA ALA A 32 20.39 9.29 -5.45
C ALA A 32 19.70 9.47 -4.09
N ASN A 33 19.91 10.60 -3.42
CA ASN A 33 19.26 10.89 -2.13
C ASN A 33 17.74 11.00 -2.28
N TYR A 34 17.24 11.73 -3.28
CA TYR A 34 15.80 11.82 -3.53
C TYR A 34 15.19 10.46 -3.83
N GLY A 35 15.86 9.64 -4.66
CA GLY A 35 15.43 8.27 -4.93
C GLY A 35 15.33 7.43 -3.65
N HIS A 36 16.35 7.48 -2.81
CA HIS A 36 16.34 6.78 -1.52
C HIS A 36 15.21 7.28 -0.61
N THR A 37 15.02 8.59 -0.50
CA THR A 37 13.94 9.18 0.33
C THR A 37 12.56 8.75 -0.16
N ILE A 38 12.31 8.76 -1.47
CA ILE A 38 11.02 8.34 -2.03
C ILE A 38 10.77 6.86 -1.77
N ILE A 39 11.78 6.00 -1.97
CA ILE A 39 11.68 4.56 -1.68
C ILE A 39 11.36 4.33 -0.21
N GLU A 40 12.07 5.00 0.70
CA GLU A 40 11.87 4.84 2.14
C GLU A 40 10.47 5.32 2.57
N GLN A 41 10.03 6.48 2.09
CA GLN A 41 8.67 6.98 2.36
C GLN A 41 7.59 6.05 1.80
N THR A 42 7.83 5.49 0.60
CA THR A 42 6.91 4.52 -0.02
C THR A 42 6.84 3.25 0.82
N ARG A 43 7.97 2.73 1.29
CA ARG A 43 8.04 1.57 2.17
C ARG A 43 7.29 1.82 3.48
N GLN A 44 7.56 2.94 4.14
CA GLN A 44 6.86 3.30 5.39
C GLN A 44 5.35 3.41 5.18
N LYS A 45 4.91 3.93 4.02
CA LYS A 45 3.48 4.00 3.70
C LYS A 45 2.88 2.62 3.48
N ILE A 46 3.59 1.72 2.79
CA ILE A 46 3.17 0.32 2.60
C ILE A 46 3.05 -0.39 3.95
N ASP A 47 4.08 -0.27 4.81
CA ASP A 47 4.10 -0.91 6.13
C ASP A 47 2.92 -0.43 6.99
N SER A 48 2.65 0.89 7.01
CA SER A 48 1.49 1.45 7.70
C SER A 48 0.16 0.90 7.18
N VAL A 49 -0.01 0.74 5.87
CA VAL A 49 -1.24 0.17 5.30
C VAL A 49 -1.40 -1.30 5.69
N PHE A 50 -0.31 -2.07 5.71
CA PHE A 50 -0.33 -3.46 6.16
C PHE A 50 -0.68 -3.58 7.64
N ASP A 51 -0.15 -2.71 8.50
CA ASP A 51 -0.50 -2.68 9.92
C ASP A 51 -2.00 -2.41 10.11
N ASP A 52 -2.58 -1.45 9.37
CA ASP A 52 -4.02 -1.16 9.42
C ASP A 52 -4.86 -2.37 8.97
N ILE A 53 -4.41 -3.10 7.93
CA ILE A 53 -5.06 -4.34 7.46
C ILE A 53 -4.97 -5.43 8.54
N ILE A 54 -3.82 -5.59 9.19
CA ILE A 54 -3.60 -6.61 10.23
C ILE A 54 -4.51 -6.33 11.44
N VAL A 55 -4.59 -5.08 11.90
CA VAL A 55 -5.47 -4.69 13.01
C VAL A 55 -6.92 -4.98 12.66
N SER A 56 -7.38 -4.56 11.48
CA SER A 56 -8.75 -4.81 11.02
C SER A 56 -9.06 -6.31 10.92
N THR A 57 -8.13 -7.09 10.39
CA THR A 57 -8.26 -8.55 10.28
C THR A 57 -8.37 -9.20 11.66
N ASN A 58 -7.54 -8.79 12.62
CA ASN A 58 -7.58 -9.31 13.98
C ASN A 58 -8.92 -8.99 14.68
N ILE A 59 -9.50 -7.81 14.43
CA ILE A 59 -10.84 -7.45 14.94
C ILE A 59 -11.90 -8.38 14.35
N VAL A 60 -11.88 -8.61 13.04
CA VAL A 60 -12.84 -9.51 12.36
C VAL A 60 -12.73 -10.93 12.90
N VAL A 61 -11.52 -11.50 12.94
CA VAL A 61 -11.29 -12.90 13.35
C VAL A 61 -11.59 -13.13 14.83
N SER A 62 -11.32 -12.15 15.69
CA SER A 62 -11.64 -12.23 17.13
C SER A 62 -13.11 -11.96 17.45
N ASN A 63 -13.90 -11.50 16.48
CA ASN A 63 -15.30 -11.18 16.70
C ASN A 63 -16.13 -12.45 16.99
N LYS A 64 -16.90 -12.42 18.07
CA LYS A 64 -17.75 -13.55 18.50
C LYS A 64 -18.77 -13.96 17.44
N LYS A 65 -19.32 -13.01 16.67
CA LYS A 65 -20.30 -13.28 15.62
C LYS A 65 -19.65 -13.97 14.43
N VAL A 66 -18.42 -13.58 14.07
CA VAL A 66 -17.62 -14.25 13.03
C VAL A 66 -17.28 -15.68 13.45
N GLN A 67 -16.87 -15.90 14.70
CA GLN A 67 -16.64 -17.24 15.22
C GLN A 67 -17.93 -18.08 15.27
N ALA A 68 -19.05 -17.48 15.68
CA ALA A 68 -20.35 -18.15 15.66
C ALA A 68 -20.78 -18.51 14.23
N PHE A 69 -20.49 -17.65 13.25
CA PHE A 69 -20.75 -17.91 11.84
C PHE A 69 -19.95 -19.12 11.33
N THR A 70 -18.66 -19.21 11.66
CA THR A 70 -17.79 -20.29 11.16
C THR A 70 -18.12 -21.67 11.76
N ILE A 71 -18.63 -21.72 13.00
CA ILE A 71 -18.99 -22.98 13.67
C ILE A 71 -20.46 -23.39 13.50
N SER A 72 -21.34 -22.48 13.08
CA SER A 72 -22.77 -22.77 13.01
C SER A 72 -23.09 -23.82 11.94
N GLU A 73 -23.71 -24.92 12.37
CA GLU A 73 -24.16 -26.00 11.48
C GLU A 73 -25.52 -25.71 10.86
N ASP A 74 -26.38 -24.96 11.56
CA ASP A 74 -27.68 -24.54 11.07
C ASP A 74 -27.51 -23.43 10.02
N ASN A 75 -27.86 -23.75 8.77
CA ASN A 75 -27.74 -22.83 7.64
C ASN A 75 -28.68 -21.61 7.76
N TYR A 76 -29.87 -21.75 8.34
CA TYR A 76 -30.80 -20.64 8.51
C TYR A 76 -30.22 -19.65 9.52
N LYS A 77 -29.84 -20.15 10.71
CA LYS A 77 -29.21 -19.34 11.75
C LYS A 77 -27.91 -18.69 11.29
N ARG A 78 -27.08 -19.46 10.57
CA ARG A 78 -25.79 -18.98 10.06
C ARG A 78 -25.95 -17.86 9.04
N ASN A 79 -26.83 -18.01 8.07
CA ASN A 79 -26.94 -17.05 6.96
C ASN A 79 -27.78 -15.82 7.31
N ILE A 80 -28.91 -16.02 8.01
CA ILE A 80 -29.90 -14.96 8.21
C ILE A 80 -29.66 -14.23 9.53
N GLU A 81 -29.51 -14.96 10.63
CA GLU A 81 -29.36 -14.34 11.96
C GLU A 81 -27.94 -13.82 12.18
N ILE A 82 -26.92 -14.66 11.93
CA ILE A 82 -25.52 -14.31 12.22
C ILE A 82 -24.85 -13.67 10.99
N GLY A 83 -25.17 -14.15 9.80
CA GLY A 83 -24.53 -13.73 8.55
C GLY A 83 -24.72 -12.25 8.26
N THR A 84 -25.92 -11.72 8.50
CA THR A 84 -26.23 -10.29 8.35
C THR A 84 -25.31 -9.43 9.22
N ASP A 85 -25.16 -9.78 10.50
CA ASP A 85 -24.29 -9.06 11.43
C ASP A 85 -22.80 -9.16 11.04
N VAL A 86 -22.40 -10.30 10.48
CA VAL A 86 -21.02 -10.50 10.00
C VAL A 86 -20.76 -9.65 8.77
N VAL A 87 -21.70 -9.56 7.84
CA VAL A 87 -21.59 -8.68 6.66
C VAL A 87 -21.48 -7.21 7.08
N GLU A 88 -22.34 -6.76 8.01
CA GLU A 88 -22.29 -5.39 8.54
C GLU A 88 -20.93 -5.07 9.15
N LEU A 89 -20.41 -5.96 10.02
CA LEU A 89 -19.06 -5.81 10.58
C LEU A 89 -18.00 -5.73 9.49
N MET A 90 -18.08 -6.58 8.46
CA MET A 90 -17.09 -6.57 7.39
C MET A 90 -17.18 -5.31 6.53
N ASP A 91 -18.38 -4.77 6.30
CA ASP A 91 -18.58 -3.51 5.59
C ASP A 91 -18.03 -2.32 6.40
N ASP A 92 -18.21 -2.32 7.73
CA ASP A 92 -17.60 -1.32 8.61
C ASP A 92 -16.07 -1.38 8.55
N MET A 93 -15.48 -2.58 8.66
CA MET A 93 -14.01 -2.75 8.60
C MET A 93 -13.44 -2.33 7.24
N ARG A 94 -14.19 -2.58 6.16
CA ARG A 94 -13.85 -2.08 4.83
C ARG A 94 -13.89 -0.56 4.76
N ALA A 95 -14.90 0.08 5.36
CA ALA A 95 -15.00 1.54 5.38
C ALA A 95 -13.82 2.20 6.13
N PHE A 96 -13.25 1.53 7.13
CA PHE A 96 -12.05 2.00 7.82
C PHE A 96 -10.76 1.85 7.01
N ASN A 97 -10.74 1.00 5.99
CA ASN A 97 -9.55 0.75 5.18
C ASN A 97 -9.84 0.92 3.68
N SER A 98 -9.56 2.11 3.16
CA SER A 98 -9.77 2.45 1.74
C SER A 98 -8.94 1.63 0.75
N TYR A 99 -7.94 0.88 1.23
CA TYR A 99 -7.12 -0.02 0.41
C TYR A 99 -7.72 -1.43 0.30
N VAL A 100 -8.76 -1.74 1.08
CA VAL A 100 -9.44 -3.04 1.07
C VAL A 100 -10.66 -2.95 0.14
N SER A 101 -10.64 -3.70 -0.96
CA SER A 101 -11.76 -3.76 -1.91
C SER A 101 -12.92 -4.62 -1.41
N GLY A 102 -12.62 -5.65 -0.62
CA GLY A 102 -13.62 -6.54 -0.04
C GLY A 102 -13.00 -7.52 0.95
N ILE A 103 -13.84 -8.03 1.84
CA ILE A 103 -13.48 -9.06 2.83
C ILE A 103 -14.25 -10.33 2.49
N ILE A 104 -13.57 -11.47 2.57
CA ILE A 104 -14.16 -12.80 2.38
C ILE A 104 -13.86 -13.63 3.61
N ILE A 105 -14.90 -14.16 4.24
CA ILE A 105 -14.75 -15.13 5.33
C ILE A 105 -15.22 -16.49 4.82
N SER A 106 -14.33 -17.48 4.90
CA SER A 106 -14.64 -18.88 4.59
C SER A 106 -14.59 -19.71 5.86
N ASP A 107 -15.55 -20.61 6.01
CA ASP A 107 -15.45 -21.65 7.03
C ASP A 107 -14.67 -22.88 6.52
N SER A 108 -14.47 -23.84 7.42
CA SER A 108 -13.77 -25.11 7.14
C SER A 108 -14.51 -26.03 6.17
N LYS A 109 -15.81 -25.79 5.92
CA LYS A 109 -16.65 -26.51 4.95
C LYS A 109 -16.68 -25.79 3.60
N GLY A 110 -15.92 -24.72 3.41
CA GLY A 110 -15.85 -23.94 2.18
C GLY A 110 -17.01 -22.98 1.96
N ARG A 111 -17.88 -22.77 2.96
CA ARG A 111 -19.00 -21.83 2.88
C ARG A 111 -18.48 -20.41 3.10
N ARG A 112 -18.91 -19.47 2.25
CA ARG A 112 -18.36 -18.10 2.19
C ARG A 112 -19.39 -17.02 2.49
N VAL A 113 -18.92 -15.88 2.99
CA VAL A 113 -19.66 -14.62 3.12
C VAL A 113 -18.78 -13.45 2.67
N PHE A 114 -19.40 -12.41 2.10
CA PHE A 114 -18.73 -11.31 1.41
C PHE A 114 -19.26 -9.95 1.92
N SER A 115 -18.38 -8.96 2.10
CA SER A 115 -18.76 -7.57 2.42
C SER A 115 -19.18 -6.81 1.16
N SER A 116 -20.44 -6.99 0.74
CA SER A 116 -21.09 -6.33 -0.40
C SER A 116 -20.40 -6.49 -1.79
N ALA A 117 -21.23 -6.33 -2.83
CA ALA A 117 -20.94 -6.77 -4.21
C ALA A 117 -19.66 -6.16 -4.82
N PRO A 118 -18.95 -6.91 -5.69
CA PRO A 118 -17.82 -6.38 -6.42
C PRO A 118 -18.26 -5.13 -7.17
N ALA A 119 -17.57 -4.02 -6.95
CA ALA A 119 -17.75 -2.78 -7.72
C ALA A 119 -17.53 -2.99 -9.24
N SER A 120 -17.14 -4.20 -9.66
CA SER A 120 -16.89 -4.63 -11.04
C SER A 120 -17.91 -5.63 -11.61
N GLY A 121 -18.96 -6.03 -10.89
CA GLY A 121 -19.91 -7.03 -11.43
C GLY A 121 -19.30 -8.43 -11.67
N GLU A 122 -18.13 -8.70 -11.12
CA GLU A 122 -17.49 -10.02 -11.22
C GLU A 122 -18.08 -10.99 -10.20
N VAL A 123 -18.99 -11.84 -10.68
CA VAL A 123 -19.51 -12.98 -9.93
C VAL A 123 -18.43 -14.06 -9.89
N PHE A 124 -17.84 -14.33 -8.72
CA PHE A 124 -16.99 -15.50 -8.53
C PHE A 124 -17.87 -16.71 -8.16
N PHE A 125 -17.99 -17.65 -9.10
CA PHE A 125 -18.60 -18.97 -8.92
C PHE A 125 -17.64 -19.92 -8.17
#